data_AF-A0A1Z8US35-F1
#
_entry.id   AF-A0A1Z8US35-F1
#
_cell.length_a   1.000
_cell.length_b   1.000
_cell.length_c   1.000
_cell.angle_alpha   90.00
_cell.angle_beta   90.00
_cell.angle_gamma   90.00
#
_symmetry.space_group_name_H-M   'P 1'
#
loop_
_entity.id
_entity.type
_entity.pdbx_description
1 polymer ?
#
loop_
_entity_poly.entity_id
_entity_poly.type
_entity_poly.pdbx_seq_one_letter_code
_entity_poly.pdbx_strand_id
1 'polypeptide(L)'
;NSGNGIQSALYYNVQGSTLEVVGVGFIPDVYAAPFNSLNFNFSKSFGPNKNQSVTFRIINLLDDARESRYEYFGDNSFLFSLFKPGRDFSIGYSIKF
;
A
#
# COMPACT_ATOMS: atom_id res chain seq x y z
N ASN A 1 -2.96 -26.25 8.75
CA ASN A 1 -2.27 -26.99 7.67
C ASN A 1 -0.80 -26.53 7.57
N SER A 2 -0.02 -26.70 8.65
CA SER A 2 1.35 -26.13 8.83
C SER A 2 2.49 -27.07 8.36
N GLY A 3 2.13 -28.26 7.85
CA GLY A 3 3.10 -29.30 7.49
C GLY A 3 4.02 -28.90 6.33
N ASN A 4 3.47 -28.21 5.33
CA ASN A 4 4.14 -28.03 4.03
C ASN A 4 4.97 -26.74 3.90
N GLY A 5 5.18 -26.00 4.99
CA GLY A 5 6.01 -24.79 5.00
C GLY A 5 5.43 -23.60 4.22
N ILE A 6 4.14 -23.63 3.89
CA ILE A 6 3.43 -22.56 3.18
C ILE A 6 2.86 -21.57 4.19
N GLN A 7 3.03 -20.28 3.95
CA GLN A 7 2.38 -19.20 4.68
C GLN A 7 1.79 -18.21 3.69
N SER A 8 0.54 -17.82 3.92
CA SER A 8 -0.14 -16.79 3.13
C SER A 8 -0.74 -15.78 4.09
N ALA A 9 -0.63 -14.50 3.75
CA ALA A 9 -1.18 -13.40 4.54
C ALA A 9 -1.75 -12.32 3.63
N LEU A 10 -2.86 -11.72 4.07
CA LEU A 10 -3.53 -10.63 3.40
C LEU A 10 -3.70 -9.48 4.40
N TYR A 11 -3.34 -8.26 4.01
CA TYR A 11 -3.34 -7.08 4.87
C TYR A 11 -4.12 -5.95 4.19
N TYR A 12 -5.11 -5.40 4.89
CA TYR A 12 -5.83 -4.21 4.44
C TYR A 12 -5.36 -3.00 5.27
N ASN A 13 -4.71 -2.05 4.60
CA ASN A 13 -4.13 -0.86 5.24
C ASN A 13 -4.95 0.36 4.84
N VAL A 14 -5.41 1.14 5.81
CA VAL A 14 -6.24 2.33 5.61
C VAL A 14 -5.52 3.54 6.16
N GLN A 15 -5.43 4.60 5.35
CA GLN A 15 -5.03 5.93 5.76
C GLN A 15 -6.21 6.86 5.51
N GLY A 16 -6.69 7.54 6.57
CA GLY A 16 -7.79 8.50 6.46
C GLY A 16 -7.37 9.80 5.76
N SER A 17 -8.35 10.65 5.46
CA SER A 17 -8.10 11.99 4.92
C SER A 17 -7.36 12.84 5.96
N THR A 18 -6.39 13.64 5.49
CA THR A 18 -5.56 14.49 6.36
C THR A 18 -5.29 15.84 5.69
N LEU A 19 -5.26 16.91 6.49
CA LEU A 19 -4.82 18.23 6.02
C LEU A 19 -3.33 18.19 5.68
N GLU A 20 -2.99 18.52 4.43
CA GLU A 20 -1.62 18.51 3.91
C GLU A 20 -1.03 19.92 3.83
N VAL A 21 -1.81 20.89 3.34
CA VAL A 21 -1.40 22.29 3.24
C VAL A 21 -2.49 23.18 3.82
N VAL A 22 -2.09 24.06 4.73
CA VAL A 22 -2.96 25.12 5.27
C VAL A 22 -3.02 26.27 4.28
N GLY A 23 -4.22 26.59 3.83
CA GLY A 23 -4.53 27.74 3.01
C GLY A 23 -4.28 29.06 3.73
N VAL A 24 -3.98 30.11 2.97
CA VAL A 24 -3.76 31.47 3.51
C VAL A 24 -4.52 32.47 2.66
N GLY A 25 -5.32 33.32 3.31
CA GLY A 25 -6.13 34.34 2.64
C GLY A 25 -7.17 33.70 1.72
N PHE A 26 -6.99 33.87 0.41
CA PHE A 26 -7.90 33.35 -0.62
C PHE A 26 -7.48 31.98 -1.19
N ILE A 27 -6.38 31.40 -0.71
CA ILE A 27 -5.92 30.07 -1.12
C ILE A 27 -6.61 29.03 -0.24
N PRO A 28 -7.38 28.09 -0.79
CA PRO A 28 -8.03 27.02 -0.01
C PRO A 28 -7.02 26.05 0.62
N ASP A 29 -7.48 25.35 1.65
CA ASP A 29 -6.77 24.23 2.26
C ASP A 29 -6.61 23.07 1.26
N VAL A 30 -5.57 22.26 1.43
CA VAL A 30 -5.36 21.03 0.65
C VAL A 30 -5.43 19.83 1.57
N TYR A 31 -6.24 18.86 1.19
CA TYR A 31 -6.37 17.59 1.89
C TYR A 31 -5.84 16.45 1.03
N ALA A 32 -5.07 15.55 1.65
CA ALA A 32 -4.76 14.26 1.09
C ALA A 32 -6.00 13.36 1.19
N ALA A 33 -6.41 12.79 0.06
CA ALA A 33 -7.53 11.86 -0.01
C ALA A 33 -7.22 10.56 0.77
N PRO A 34 -8.26 9.86 1.28
CA PRO A 34 -8.06 8.56 1.92
C PRO A 34 -7.37 7.58 0.97
N PHE A 35 -6.39 6.84 1.49
CA PHE A 35 -5.63 5.85 0.73
C PHE A 35 -5.80 4.46 1.34
N ASN A 36 -6.14 3.48 0.50
CA ASN A 36 -6.43 2.11 0.91
C ASN A 36 -5.54 1.12 0.13
N SER A 37 -4.70 0.39 0.85
CA SER A 37 -3.77 -0.58 0.25
C SER A 37 -4.04 -1.99 0.74
N LEU A 38 -4.47 -2.85 -0.18
CA LEU A 38 -4.56 -4.29 0.04
C LEU A 38 -3.25 -4.96 -0.35
N ASN A 39 -2.53 -5.56 0.60
CA ASN A 39 -1.24 -6.20 0.36
C ASN A 39 -1.36 -7.72 0.56
N PHE A 40 -0.79 -8.49 -0.36
CA PHE A 40 -0.76 -9.94 -0.31
C PHE A 40 0.67 -10.44 -0.18
N ASN A 41 0.89 -11.42 0.70
CA ASN A 41 2.18 -12.05 0.91
C ASN A 41 2.01 -13.58 0.91
N PHE A 42 2.77 -14.26 0.08
CA PHE A 42 2.83 -15.71 0.00
C PHE A 42 4.30 -16.14 0.19
N SER A 43 4.55 -17.08 1.08
CA SER A 43 5.88 -17.67 1.26
C SER A 43 5.80 -19.18 1.34
N LYS A 44 6.86 -19.83 0.84
CA LYS A 44 7.04 -21.27 0.91
C LYS A 44 8.45 -21.57 1.39
N SER A 45 8.55 -22.26 2.51
CA SER A 45 9.80 -22.77 3.07
C SER A 45 9.99 -24.25 2.71
N PHE A 46 11.20 -24.62 2.30
CA PHE A 46 11.55 -25.96 1.83
C PHE A 46 13.02 -26.31 2.15
N GLY A 47 13.43 -27.53 1.82
CA GLY A 47 14.73 -28.10 2.15
C GLY A 47 14.69 -28.98 3.41
N PRO A 48 15.79 -29.72 3.71
CA PRO A 48 15.85 -30.74 4.77
C PRO A 48 15.40 -30.23 6.14
N ASN A 49 15.72 -28.96 6.44
CA ASN A 49 15.39 -28.29 7.70
C ASN A 49 14.56 -27.01 7.48
N LYS A 50 13.82 -26.90 6.36
CA LYS A 50 13.12 -25.65 5.96
C LYS A 50 14.08 -24.44 5.93
N ASN A 51 15.32 -24.67 5.53
CA ASN A 51 16.39 -23.68 5.51
C ASN A 51 16.36 -22.76 4.29
N GLN A 52 15.53 -23.07 3.29
CA GLN A 52 15.33 -22.25 2.11
C GLN A 52 13.90 -21.72 2.08
N SER A 53 13.70 -20.50 1.59
CA SER A 53 12.35 -19.98 1.37
C SER A 53 12.26 -19.12 0.12
N VAL A 54 11.12 -19.24 -0.58
CA VAL A 54 10.70 -18.34 -1.66
C VAL A 54 9.52 -17.54 -1.16
N THR A 55 9.53 -16.23 -1.38
CA THR A 55 8.46 -15.32 -1.01
C THR A 55 8.02 -14.53 -2.23
N PHE A 56 6.72 -14.41 -2.42
CA PHE A 56 6.07 -13.57 -3.41
C PHE A 56 5.19 -12.55 -2.68
N ARG A 57 5.35 -11.26 -3.00
CA ARG A 57 4.54 -10.18 -2.42
C ARG A 57 3.93 -9.33 -3.51
N ILE A 58 2.69 -8.91 -3.25
CA ILE A 58 1.97 -7.91 -4.02
C ILE A 58 1.60 -6.79 -3.05
N ILE A 59 1.98 -5.56 -3.37
CA ILE A 59 1.63 -4.37 -2.59
C ILE A 59 0.65 -3.52 -3.41
N ASN A 60 -0.30 -2.91 -2.72
CA ASN A 60 -1.34 -2.06 -3.31
C ASN A 60 -2.15 -2.78 -4.40
N LEU A 61 -2.65 -3.99 -4.11
CA LEU A 61 -3.43 -4.81 -5.04
C LEU A 61 -4.66 -4.07 -5.59
N LEU A 62 -5.24 -3.16 -4.81
CA LEU A 62 -6.37 -2.31 -5.22
C LEU A 62 -6.00 -1.30 -6.31
N ASP A 63 -4.71 -1.05 -6.52
CA ASP A 63 -4.19 -0.03 -7.44
C ASP A 63 -4.67 1.38 -7.06
N ASP A 64 -4.79 1.64 -5.77
CA ASP A 64 -5.24 2.93 -5.27
C ASP A 64 -4.16 4.00 -5.51
N ALA A 65 -4.59 5.23 -5.79
CA ALA A 65 -3.70 6.35 -6.05
C ALA A 65 -3.63 7.27 -4.82
N ARG A 66 -2.50 7.93 -4.64
CA ARG A 66 -2.38 8.98 -3.62
C ARG A 66 -2.70 10.31 -4.28
N GLU A 67 -3.80 10.90 -3.87
CA GLU A 67 -4.30 12.15 -4.43
C GLU A 67 -4.43 13.18 -3.33
N SER A 68 -4.16 14.43 -3.66
CA SER A 68 -4.41 15.58 -2.80
C SER A 68 -5.25 16.58 -3.56
N ARG A 69 -6.25 17.16 -2.91
CA ARG A 69 -7.27 18.01 -3.52
C ARG A 69 -7.43 19.28 -2.71
N TYR A 70 -7.73 20.37 -3.39
CA TYR A 70 -8.14 21.61 -2.73
C TYR A 70 -9.54 21.43 -2.18
N GLU A 71 -9.74 21.85 -0.94
CA GLU A 71 -11.03 21.89 -0.27
C GLU A 71 -11.51 23.34 -0.24
N TYR A 72 -12.45 23.67 -1.13
CA TYR A 72 -13.04 25.01 -1.21
C TYR A 72 -14.54 24.92 -0.91
N PHE A 73 -14.95 25.23 0.32
CA PHE A 73 -16.35 25.20 0.76
C PHE A 73 -17.08 23.85 0.47
N GLY A 74 -16.40 22.71 0.63
CA GLY A 74 -16.97 21.39 0.33
C GLY A 74 -16.72 20.90 -1.09
N ASP A 75 -16.18 21.74 -1.98
CA ASP A 75 -15.79 21.34 -3.32
C ASP A 75 -14.35 20.80 -3.33
N ASN A 76 -14.23 19.54 -3.77
CA ASN A 76 -12.97 18.77 -3.88
C ASN A 76 -12.62 18.41 -5.33
N SER A 77 -13.22 19.11 -6.30
CA SER A 77 -13.03 18.83 -7.73
C SER A 77 -11.62 19.13 -8.21
N PHE A 78 -10.90 20.03 -7.52
CA PHE A 78 -9.60 20.53 -7.96
C PHE A 78 -8.46 19.68 -7.42
N LEU A 79 -7.76 19.00 -8.33
CA LEU A 79 -6.58 18.21 -8.03
C LEU A 79 -5.39 19.12 -7.73
N PHE A 80 -4.76 18.94 -6.56
CA PHE A 80 -3.49 19.57 -6.21
C PHE A 80 -2.31 18.70 -6.65
N SER A 81 -2.34 17.41 -6.30
CA SER A 81 -1.27 16.46 -6.59
C SER A 81 -1.83 15.05 -6.81
N LEU A 82 -1.15 14.27 -7.64
CA LEU A 82 -1.48 12.88 -7.94
C LEU A 82 -0.20 12.07 -8.08
N PHE A 83 -0.07 11.05 -7.23
CA PHE A 83 0.96 10.05 -7.30
C PHE A 83 0.33 8.67 -7.41
N LYS A 84 0.71 7.93 -8.47
CA LYS A 84 0.23 6.58 -8.73
C LYS A 84 1.33 5.58 -8.37
N PRO A 85 1.36 5.04 -7.14
CA PRO A 85 2.31 4.00 -6.77
C PRO A 85 2.11 2.72 -7.61
N GLY A 86 0.91 2.50 -8.13
CA GLY A 86 0.59 1.31 -8.91
C GLY A 86 0.57 0.05 -8.05
N ARG A 87 0.70 -1.10 -8.69
CA ARG A 87 0.85 -2.41 -8.04
C ARG A 87 2.32 -2.83 -8.07
N ASP A 88 2.91 -3.05 -6.91
CA ASP A 88 4.28 -3.57 -6.82
C ASP A 88 4.28 -5.08 -6.62
N PHE A 89 5.06 -5.77 -7.45
CA PHE A 89 5.27 -7.22 -7.37
C PHE A 89 6.73 -7.49 -7.00
N SER A 90 6.96 -8.34 -6.00
CA SER A 90 8.32 -8.75 -5.63
C SER A 90 8.42 -10.24 -5.38
N ILE A 91 9.55 -10.80 -5.79
CA ILE A 91 9.95 -12.18 -5.53
C ILE A 91 11.27 -12.13 -4.76
N GLY A 92 11.33 -12.86 -3.65
CA GLY A 92 12.53 -12.98 -2.82
C GLY A 92 12.86 -14.43 -2.53
N TYR A 93 14.15 -14.73 -2.47
CA TYR A 93 14.67 -16.03 -2.06
C TYR A 93 15.62 -15.85 -0.87
N SER A 94 15.53 -16.74 0.13
CA SER A 94 16.35 -16.67 1.34
C SER A 94 16.87 -18.06 1.72
N ILE A 95 18.12 -18.11 2.17
CA ILE A 95 18.78 -19.31 2.71
C ILE A 95 19.24 -18.98 4.14
N LYS A 96 19.01 -19.91 5.07
CA LYS A 96 19.56 -19.89 6.42
C LYS A 96 20.64 -20.97 6.53
N PHE A 97 21.81 -20.59 7.04
CA PHE A 97 22.94 -21.49 7.27
C PHE A 97 22.89 -22.08 8.67
#